data_AF-A0AAU0Z824-F1
#
_entry.id   AF-A0AAU0Z824-F1
#
_cell.length_a   1.000
_cell.length_b   1.000
_cell.length_c   1.000
_cell.angle_alpha   90.00
_cell.angle_beta   90.00
_cell.angle_gamma   90.00
#
_symmetry.space_group_name_H-M   'P 1'
#
loop_
_entity.id
_entity.type
_entity.pdbx_description
1 polymer ?
#
loop_
_entity_poly.entity_id
_entity_poly.type
_entity_poly.pdbx_seq_one_letter_code
_entity_poly.pdbx_strand_id
1 'polypeptide(L)' 'MNVAPVGGTAVQDHVALAEIELCGELIIAASAVSEGRLSVDRIDEVLRVAEALPGGPEGDRD' A
#
# COMPACT_ATOMS: atom_id res chain seq x y z
N MET A 1 31.21 11.16 2.47
CA MET A 1 29.79 10.76 2.62
C MET A 1 29.55 10.47 4.10
N ASN A 2 28.75 11.30 4.78
CA ASN A 2 28.42 11.09 6.18
C ASN A 2 27.11 10.30 6.24
N VAL A 3 27.19 8.97 6.38
CA VAL A 3 26.02 8.13 6.62
C VAL A 3 25.76 8.15 8.12
N ALA A 4 24.60 8.70 8.52
CA ALA A 4 24.11 8.65 9.89
C ALA A 4 24.04 7.19 10.37
N PRO A 5 24.26 6.92 11.66
CA PRO A 5 24.20 5.56 12.17
C PRO A 5 22.78 5.03 11.96
N VAL A 6 22.67 3.89 11.26
CA VAL A 6 21.42 3.14 11.18
C VAL A 6 21.09 2.68 12.60
N GLY A 7 20.23 3.46 13.27
CA GLY A 7 19.68 3.09 14.57
C GLY A 7 18.99 1.75 14.41
N GLY A 8 19.53 0.73 15.07
CA GLY A 8 19.11 -0.66 14.89
C GLY A 8 17.63 -0.88 15.22
N THR A 9 16.80 -1.05 14.20
CA THR A 9 15.51 -1.76 14.23
C THR A 9 15.14 -2.34 12.84
N ALA A 10 16.11 -2.49 11.92
CA ALA A 10 15.87 -2.72 10.49
C ALA A 10 15.14 -4.04 10.10
N VAL A 11 14.68 -4.85 11.07
CA VAL A 11 13.95 -6.12 10.86
C VAL A 11 12.66 -6.19 11.72
N GLN A 12 12.26 -5.11 12.42
CA GLN A 12 11.16 -5.15 13.39
C GLN A 12 10.04 -4.12 13.16
N ASP A 13 10.13 -3.28 12.12
CA ASP A 13 8.99 -2.44 11.74
C ASP A 13 7.97 -3.28 10.95
N HIS A 14 7.00 -3.82 11.69
CA HIS A 14 5.91 -4.60 11.11
C HIS A 14 5.07 -3.81 10.10
N VAL A 15 5.00 -2.47 10.23
CA VAL A 15 4.30 -1.61 9.27
C VAL A 15 5.10 -1.53 7.98
N ALA A 16 6.40 -1.27 8.05
CA ALA A 16 7.25 -1.24 6.86
C ALA A 16 7.30 -2.60 6.14
N LEU A 17 7.33 -3.71 6.89
CA LEU A 17 7.27 -5.05 6.31
C LEU A 17 5.94 -5.32 5.59
N ALA A 18 4.82 -4.93 6.20
CA ALA A 18 3.51 -5.04 5.56
C ALA A 18 3.41 -4.17 4.30
N GLU A 19 4.01 -2.98 4.30
CA GLU A 19 4.04 -2.11 3.12
C GLU A 19 4.90 -2.70 1.99
N ILE A 20 6.04 -3.32 2.31
CA ILE A 20 6.88 -4.02 1.33
C ILE A 20 6.12 -5.19 0.69
N GLU A 21 5.43 -5.99 1.50
CA GLU A 21 4.62 -7.10 1.00
C GLU A 21 3.49 -6.60 0.08
N LEU A 22 2.78 -5.55 0.50
CA LEU A 22 1.73 -4.90 -0.29
C LEU A 22 2.25 -4.33 -1.62
N CYS A 23 3.41 -3.67 -1.60
CA CYS A 23 4.06 -3.17 -2.81
C CYS A 23 4.39 -4.32 -3.78
N GLY A 24 4.83 -5.46 -3.25
CA GLY A 24 5.05 -6.68 -4.03
C GLY A 24 3.77 -7.16 -4.72
N GLU A 25 2.65 -7.23 -3.99
CA GLU A 25 1.36 -7.62 -4.55
C GLU A 25 0.89 -6.66 -5.67
N LEU A 26 1.08 -5.35 -5.49
CA LEU A 26 0.75 -4.34 -6.51
C LEU A 26 1.60 -4.49 -7.77
N ILE A 27 2.89 -4.78 -7.65
CA ILE A 27 3.77 -5.00 -8.80
C ILE A 27 3.33 -6.24 -9.58
N ILE A 28 2.98 -7.32 -8.88
CA ILE A 28 2.50 -8.55 -9.51
C ILE A 28 1.16 -8.29 -10.24
N ALA A 29 0.22 -7.60 -9.57
CA ALA A 29 -1.05 -7.23 -10.18
C ALA A 29 -0.85 -6.36 -11.42
N ALA A 30 0.05 -5.38 -11.37
CA ALA A 30 0.38 -4.53 -12.51
C ALA A 30 1.02 -5.32 -13.65
N SER A 31 1.92 -6.25 -13.35
CA SER A 31 2.59 -7.10 -14.34
C SER A 31 1.63 -8.06 -15.06
N ALA A 32 0.53 -8.44 -14.42
CA ALA A 32 -0.53 -9.25 -15.03
C ALA A 32 -1.36 -8.46 -16.07
N VAL A 33 -1.28 -7.12 -16.06
CA VAL A 33 -1.94 -6.27 -17.05
C VAL A 33 -1.07 -6.21 -18.30
N SER A 34 -1.59 -6.70 -19.43
CA SER A 34 -0.83 -6.80 -20.69
C SER A 34 -0.37 -5.43 -21.21
N GLU A 35 -1.19 -4.40 -21.08
CA GLU A 35 -0.84 -3.02 -21.45
C GLU A 35 -1.54 -2.00 -20.54
N GLY A 36 -0.86 -0.91 -20.22
CA GLY A 36 -1.45 0.25 -19.54
C GLY A 36 -1.24 0.30 -18.02
N ARG A 37 -2.19 0.89 -17.31
CA ARG A 37 -2.19 1.08 -15.85
C ARG A 37 -3.23 0.14 -15.24
N LEU A 38 -3.05 -0.20 -13.96
CA LEU A 38 -4.10 -0.86 -13.18
C LEU A 38 -5.36 0.01 -13.13
N SER A 39 -6.53 -0.62 -13.19
CA SER A 39 -7.79 0.07 -12.91
C SER A 39 -7.88 0.44 -11.43
N VAL A 40 -8.64 1.50 -11.12
CA VAL A 40 -8.86 1.95 -9.74
C VAL A 40 -9.49 0.85 -8.90
N ASP A 41 -10.52 0.18 -9.43
CA ASP A 41 -11.18 -0.94 -8.73
C ASP A 41 -10.19 -2.06 -8.36
N ARG A 42 -9.23 -2.36 -9.25
CA ARG A 42 -8.22 -3.39 -9.00
C ARG A 42 -7.17 -2.94 -7.99
N ILE A 43 -6.86 -1.64 -7.95
CA ILE A 43 -5.98 -1.06 -6.93
C ILE A 43 -6.67 -1.16 -5.56
N ASP A 44 -7.94 -0.77 -5.45
CA ASP A 44 -8.71 -0.84 -4.20
C ASP A 44 -8.85 -2.27 -3.69
N GLU A 45 -9.01 -3.24 -4.58
CA GLU A 45 -9.01 -4.67 -4.27
C GLU A 45 -7.69 -5.13 -3.65
N VAL A 46 -6.55 -4.79 -4.27
CA VAL A 46 -5.22 -5.17 -3.76
C VAL A 46 -4.89 -4.45 -2.45
N LEU A 47 -5.28 -3.18 -2.33
CA LEU A 47 -5.12 -2.38 -1.12
C LEU A 47 -6.14 -2.74 -0.02
N ARG A 48 -7.14 -3.59 -0.31
CA ARG A 48 -8.23 -3.99 0.60
C ARG A 48 -8.96 -2.79 1.23
N VAL A 49 -9.08 -1.68 0.49
CA VAL A 49 -9.63 -0.40 0.99
C VAL A 49 -11.08 -0.56 1.45
N ALA A 50 -11.87 -1.42 0.78
CA ALA A 50 -13.25 -1.70 1.14
C ALA A 50 -13.40 -2.37 2.51
N GLU A 51 -12.38 -3.09 3.00
CA GLU A 51 -12.37 -3.71 4.33
C GLU A 51 -11.81 -2.75 5.40
N ALA A 52 -10.98 -1.79 4.99
CA ALA A 52 -10.29 -0.87 5.89
C ALA A 52 -11.08 0.42 6.21
N LEU A 53 -12.19 0.70 5.53
CA LEU A 53 -12.99 1.92 5.73
C LEU A 53 -14.20 1.68 6.66
N PRO A 54 -14.10 1.89 7.99
CA PRO A 54 -15.29 2.00 8.83
C PRO A 54 -15.94 3.37 8.58
N GLY A 55 -16.80 3.46 7.56
CA GLY A 55 -17.56 4.66 7.23
C GLY A 55 -17.00 5.44 6.04
N GLY A 56 -17.78 5.49 4.97
CA GLY A 56 -17.55 6.36 3.82
C GLY A 56 -17.56 7.84 4.20
N PRO A 57 -17.21 8.75 3.26
CA PRO A 57 -17.07 10.17 3.55
C PRO A 57 -18.35 10.68 4.19
N GLU A 58 -18.24 11.16 5.43
CA GLU A 58 -19.28 11.92 6.10
C GLU A 58 -19.53 13.18 5.27
N GLY A 59 -20.46 13.04 4.32
CA GLY A 59 -21.10 14.16 3.66
C GLY A 59 -21.86 14.96 4.71
N ASP A 60 -21.67 16.27 4.62
CA ASP A 60 -22.43 17.32 5.29
C ASP A 60 -22.18 17.46 6.80
N ARG A 61 -21.28 18.38 7.14
CA ARG A 61 -21.34 19.12 8.40
C ARG A 61 -21.25 20.61 8.08
N ASP A 62 -22.43 21.21 7.96
CA ASP A 62 -22.82 22.63 8.01
C ASP A 62 -22.30 23.61 6.94
#